data_AF-A0AAN8FP65-F1
#
_entry.id   AF-A0AAN8FP65-F1
#
_cell.length_a   1.000
_cell.length_b   1.000
_cell.length_c   1.000
_cell.angle_alpha   90.00
_cell.angle_beta   90.00
_cell.angle_gamma   90.00
#
_symmetry.space_group_name_H-M   'P 1'
#
loop_
_entity.id
_entity.type
_entity.pdbx_description
1 polymer ?
#
loop_
_entity_poly.entity_id
_entity_poly.type
_entity_poly.pdbx_seq_one_letter_code
_entity_poly.pdbx_strand_id
1 'polypeptide(L)' 'SRRGELNHKSAIIPKLQNLKAMDSNGFSDPYVKLHLLPGNAEATKLTSRTMEKTLNPEWSEELHYYGVTEADKQKKTL' A
#
# COMPACT_ATOMS: atom_id res chain seq x y z
N SER A 1 -22.97 -25.00 5.08
CA SER A 1 -21.67 -24.59 5.63
C SER A 1 -20.90 -23.81 4.55
N ARG A 2 -21.13 -22.50 4.44
CA ARG A 2 -20.41 -21.64 3.49
C ARG A 2 -19.43 -20.79 4.30
N ARG A 3 -18.20 -21.29 4.46
CA ARG A 3 -17.10 -20.45 4.95
C ARG A 3 -16.93 -19.36 3.90
N GLY A 4 -17.38 -18.14 4.22
CA GLY A 4 -17.11 -16.97 3.39
C GLY A 4 -15.62 -16.90 3.17
N GLU A 5 -15.21 -16.98 1.91
CA GLU A 5 -13.82 -16.89 1.52
C GLU A 5 -13.36 -15.46 1.80
N LEU A 6 -12.85 -15.24 3.01
CA LEU A 6 -12.28 -13.97 3.41
C LEU A 6 -11.12 -13.73 2.44
N ASN A 7 -11.31 -12.80 1.51
CA ASN A 7 -10.33 -12.46 0.49
C ASN A 7 -9.16 -11.76 1.18
N HIS A 8 -8.19 -12.54 1.63
CA HIS A 8 -6.92 -12.05 2.14
C HIS A 8 -6.05 -11.68 0.94
N LYS A 9 -5.78 -10.39 0.76
CA LYS A 9 -4.80 -9.91 -0.22
C LYS A 9 -3.63 -9.35 0.53
N SER A 10 -2.43 -9.84 0.26
CA SER A 10 -1.22 -9.22 0.75
C SER A 10 -0.43 -8.61 -0.39
N ALA A 11 0.29 -7.53 -0.09
CA ALA A 11 1.09 -6.80 -1.04
C ALA A 11 2.42 -6.48 -0.39
N ILE A 12 3.50 -6.94 -1.02
CA ILE A 12 4.86 -6.72 -0.55
C ILE A 12 5.31 -5.35 -1.03
N ILE A 13 5.82 -4.52 -0.13
CA ILE A 13 6.40 -3.23 -0.50
C ILE A 13 7.84 -3.46 -0.97
N PRO A 14 8.16 -3.18 -2.25
CA PRO A 14 9.51 -3.32 -2.75
C PRO A 14 10.41 -2.27 -2.11
N LYS A 15 11.71 -2.59 -2.00
CA LYS A 15 12.73 -1.58 -1.74
C LYS A 15 12.86 -0.63 -2.93
N LEU A 16 13.04 0.65 -2.66
CA LEU A 16 13.38 1.63 -3.68
C LEU A 16 14.84 2.04 -3.50
N GLN A 17 15.48 2.33 -4.63
CA GLN A 17 16.85 2.82 -4.66
C GLN A 17 16.93 4.00 -5.63
N ASN A 18 17.81 4.94 -5.33
CA ASN A 18 18.00 6.16 -6.13
C ASN A 18 16.76 7.05 -6.22
N LEU A 19 16.07 7.26 -5.10
CA LEU A 19 15.04 8.28 -5.07
C LEU A 19 15.64 9.67 -5.25
N LYS A 20 14.90 10.54 -5.93
CA LYS A 20 15.27 11.93 -6.09
C LYS A 20 15.20 12.63 -4.73
N ALA A 21 16.31 13.21 -4.30
CA ALA A 21 16.35 14.11 -3.15
C ALA A 21 15.47 15.32 -3.45
N MET A 22 14.37 15.46 -2.72
CA MET A 22 13.43 16.57 -2.88
C MET A 22 13.65 17.66 -1.82
N ASP A 23 14.29 17.31 -0.70
CA ASP A 23 14.56 18.25 0.38
C ASP A 23 15.89 18.97 0.21
N SER A 24 15.94 20.22 0.66
CA SER A 24 17.12 21.11 0.63
C SER A 24 18.34 20.54 1.35
N ASN A 25 18.13 19.54 2.23
CA ASN A 25 19.20 18.83 2.94
C ASN A 25 19.83 17.69 2.11
N GLY A 26 19.36 17.43 0.88
CA GLY A 26 19.85 16.35 0.03
C GLY A 26 19.28 14.96 0.37
N PHE A 27 18.23 14.91 1.19
CA PHE A 27 17.51 13.68 1.52
C PHE A 27 16.07 13.74 0.99
N SER A 28 15.34 12.64 1.17
CA SER A 28 13.90 12.55 0.94
C SER A 28 13.26 11.72 2.03
N ASP A 29 11.97 11.97 2.27
CA ASP A 29 11.11 11.17 3.16
C ASP A 29 10.10 10.35 2.33
N PRO A 30 10.54 9.31 1.61
CA PRO A 30 9.63 8.51 0.81
C PRO A 30 8.64 7.71 1.65
N TYR A 31 7.42 7.61 1.14
CA TYR A 31 6.35 6.76 1.67
C TYR A 31 5.62 6.07 0.51
N VAL A 32 5.10 4.87 0.76
CA VAL A 32 4.32 4.12 -0.24
C VAL A 32 2.88 4.04 0.22
N LYS A 33 1.95 4.36 -0.68
CA LYS A 33 0.51 4.28 -0.42
C LYS A 33 -0.14 3.33 -1.41
N LEU A 34 -0.71 2.24 -0.90
CA LEU A 34 -1.44 1.26 -1.71
C LEU A 34 -2.94 1.56 -1.64
N HIS A 35 -3.53 1.70 -2.81
CA HIS A 35 -4.94 1.97 -2.99
C HIS A 35 -5.55 0.81 -3.77
N LEU A 36 -6.42 0.04 -3.12
CA LEU A 36 -7.08 -1.10 -3.76
C LEU A 36 -8.37 -0.61 -4.44
N LEU A 37 -8.33 -0.43 -5.76
CA LEU A 37 -9.48 -0.01 -6.56
C LEU A 37 -10.35 -1.23 -6.95
N PRO A 38 -11.69 -1.09 -7.07
CA PRO A 38 -12.53 0.12 -6.93
C PRO A 38 -13.01 0.46 -5.51
N GLY A 39 -12.30 -0.01 -4.47
CA GLY A 39 -12.61 0.30 -3.08
C GLY A 39 -12.45 1.79 -2.76
N ASN A 40 -13.52 2.42 -2.26
CA ASN A 40 -13.48 3.77 -1.68
C ASN A 40 -13.43 3.73 -0.14
N ALA A 41 -13.25 2.55 0.44
CA ALA A 41 -13.19 2.38 1.88
C ALA A 41 -11.80 2.75 2.40
N GLU A 42 -11.72 3.40 3.56
CA GLU A 42 -10.46 3.62 4.29
C GLU A 42 -9.71 2.29 4.49
N ALA A 43 -10.44 1.18 4.68
CA ALA A 43 -9.89 -0.17 4.77
C ALA A 43 -9.15 -0.67 3.50
N THR A 44 -9.37 -0.03 2.35
CA THR A 44 -8.68 -0.34 1.08
C THR A 44 -7.48 0.58 0.79
N LYS A 45 -7.23 1.55 1.67
CA LYS A 45 -6.05 2.42 1.64
C LYS A 45 -5.07 1.95 2.71
N LEU A 46 -3.93 1.42 2.28
CA LEU A 46 -2.84 1.09 3.17
C LEU A 46 -1.70 2.06 2.92
N THR A 47 -1.15 2.61 3.99
CA THR A 47 0.04 3.47 3.91
C THR A 47 1.16 2.72 4.62
N SER A 48 2.30 2.57 3.95
CA SER A 48 3.50 2.01 4.55
C SER A 48 4.15 3.03 5.47
N ARG A 49 5.20 2.63 6.20
CA ARG A 49 5.97 3.55 7.04
C ARG A 49 6.56 4.68 6.19
N THR A 50 6.71 5.86 6.78
CA THR A 50 7.52 6.90 6.14
C THR A 50 8.97 6.63 6.50
N MET A 51 9.84 6.53 5.50
CA MET A 51 11.27 6.33 5.73
C MET A 51 11.92 7.69 5.67
N GLU A 52 12.26 8.25 6.83
CA GLU A 52 12.82 9.60 6.90
C GLU A 52 14.30 9.62 6.52
N LYS A 53 14.73 10.71 5.88
CA LYS A 53 16.14 11.00 5.55
C LYS A 53 16.86 9.88 4.78
N THR A 54 16.19 9.26 3.80
CA THR A 54 16.81 8.20 2.99
C THR A 54 16.43 8.28 1.51
N LEU A 55 17.43 8.12 0.65
CA LEU A 55 17.23 7.98 -0.80
C LEU A 55 17.07 6.52 -1.23
N ASN A 56 17.25 5.58 -0.29
CA ASN A 56 17.16 4.14 -0.51
C ASN A 56 16.26 3.51 0.58
N PRO A 57 14.96 3.78 0.58
CA PRO A 57 14.05 3.21 1.56
C PRO A 57 13.88 1.72 1.30
N GLU A 58 14.09 0.94 2.35
CA GLU A 58 13.81 -0.47 2.39
C GLU A 58 12.72 -0.71 3.44
N TRP A 59 11.48 -0.80 2.98
CA TRP A 59 10.38 -1.17 3.87
C TRP A 59 10.51 -2.62 4.31
N SER A 60 10.75 -3.54 3.35
CA SER A 60 10.70 -4.99 3.61
C SER A 60 9.45 -5.40 4.39
N GLU A 61 8.36 -4.66 4.19
CA GLU A 61 7.08 -4.83 4.88
C GLU A 61 6.04 -5.40 3.91
N GLU A 62 5.19 -6.28 4.44
CA GLU A 62 4.04 -6.83 3.73
C GLU A 62 2.77 -6.16 4.27
N LEU A 63 2.03 -5.49 3.37
CA LEU A 63 0.77 -4.86 3.68
C LEU A 63 -0.36 -5.86 3.42
N HIS A 64 -1.13 -6.17 4.47
CA HIS A 64 -2.22 -7.12 4.40
C HIS A 64 -3.56 -6.41 4.40
N TYR A 65 -4.37 -6.70 3.38
CA TYR A 65 -5.76 -6.31 3.29
C TYR A 65 -6.64 -7.37 3.96
N TYR A 66 -7.30 -6.95 5.03
CA TYR A 66 -8.28 -7.77 5.74
C TYR A 66 -9.69 -7.26 5.43
N GLY A 67 -10.59 -8.17 5.06
CA GLY A 67 -12.00 -7.82 4.86
C GLY A 67 -12.34 -7.13 3.54
N VAL A 68 -11.49 -7.23 2.50
CA VAL A 68 -11.85 -6.78 1.15
C VAL A 68 -12.92 -7.70 0.60
N THR A 69 -14.18 -7.27 0.59
CA THR A 69 -15.26 -8.09 0.05
C THR A 69 -15.28 -8.02 -1.48
N GLU A 70 -15.80 -9.04 -2.15
CA GLU A 70 -16.01 -9.00 -3.61
C GLU A 70 -16.94 -7.83 -4.02
N ALA A 71 -17.83 -7.40 -3.13
CA ALA A 71 -18.66 -6.22 -3.33
C ALA A 71 -17.84 -4.93 -3.43
N ASP A 72 -16.72 -4.81 -2.70
CA ASP A 72 -15.78 -3.69 -2.83
C ASP A 72 -14.97 -3.78 -4.14
N LYS A 73 -14.74 -4.99 -4.67
CA LYS A 73 -14.03 -5.20 -5.94
C LYS A 73 -14.87 -4.90 -7.18
N GLN A 74 -16.20 -4.86 -7.06
CA GLN A 74 -17.13 -4.73 -8.19
C GLN A 74 -17.57 -3.27 -8.47
N LYS A 75 -17.14 -2.28 -7.68
CA LYS A 75 -17.60 -0.88 -7.82
C LYS A 75 -17.12 -0.10 -9.07
N LYS A 76 -16.43 -0.71 -10.03
CA LYS A 76 -16.19 -0.13 -11.38
C LYS A 76 -16.07 -1.21 -12.45
N THR A 77 -17.20 -1.78 -12.85
CA THR A 77 -17.42 -2.17 -14.24
C THR A 77 -18.76 -1.55 -14.65
N LEU A 78 -18.70 -0.38 -15.27
CA LEU A 78 -19.75 0.08 -16.18
C LEU A 78 -19.46 -0.58 -17.53
#